data_AF-Q5XL12-F1
#
_entry.id   AF-Q5XL12-F1
#
_cell.length_a   1.000
_cell.length_b   1.000
_cell.length_c   1.000
_cell.angle_alpha   90.00
_cell.angle_beta   90.00
_cell.angle_gamma   90.00
#
_symmetry.space_group_name_H-M   'P 1'
#
loop_
_entity.id
_entity.type
_entity.pdbx_description
1 polymer ?
#
loop_
_entity_poly.entity_id
_entity_poly.type
_entity_poly.pdbx_seq_one_letter_code
_entity_poly.pdbx_strand_id
1 'polypeptide(L)'
;MATIQSNPYVTATQPEGRGEEASRQQLPLPGGLFQGERVVLASASQSLADAAEELTFVFSERSEISLAKRKLSDSHARISEIEALVGDYLDKVPELERQQKIKEMVSHLGSGRLANLSQLLAYLESYSGEVSEQFEALCQARKALAGRPEMQGTLNLIEQALAKLAEEQGAAIVLGARITGPAQEAAREGLGHVQDLRDLYRDAVQDYRSLSTAWRDIHSRFGNGALEKVTGFMMKALSADLDSQQRWLDPVKLERVMSDMHKLRLLNTLSAQVDELWQRVKEGTAHGIRAF
;
A
#
# COMPACT_ATOMS: atom_id res chain seq x y z
N MET A 1 25.85 15.87 -74.04
CA MET A 1 24.62 16.62 -74.35
C MET A 1 24.52 17.77 -73.37
N ALA A 2 24.80 18.96 -73.87
CA ALA A 2 24.77 20.22 -73.14
C ALA A 2 24.17 21.24 -74.10
N THR A 3 23.17 21.99 -73.65
CA THR A 3 22.76 23.23 -74.31
C THR A 3 22.22 24.19 -73.26
N ILE A 4 23.09 25.13 -72.92
CA ILE A 4 22.80 26.45 -72.38
C ILE A 4 22.27 27.29 -73.53
N GLN A 5 21.25 28.12 -73.31
CA GLN A 5 21.04 29.41 -73.98
C GLN A 5 20.19 30.28 -73.03
N SER A 6 20.80 31.12 -72.20
CA SER A 6 21.36 32.45 -72.47
C SER A 6 20.32 33.57 -72.34
N ASN A 7 20.49 34.33 -71.28
CA ASN A 7 19.90 35.64 -71.00
C ASN A 7 20.37 36.69 -72.03
N PRO A 8 19.64 37.79 -72.23
CA PRO A 8 20.33 39.08 -72.19
C PRO A 8 19.56 40.23 -71.50
N TYR A 9 20.34 41.01 -70.74
CA TYR A 9 20.28 42.46 -70.48
C TYR A 9 19.05 43.11 -69.81
N VAL A 10 19.21 43.36 -68.49
CA VAL A 10 19.27 44.68 -67.79
C VAL A 10 18.40 45.82 -68.35
N THR A 11 17.53 46.42 -67.51
CA THR A 11 17.67 47.81 -66.97
C THR A 11 16.65 48.04 -65.85
N ALA A 12 17.11 48.70 -64.78
CA ALA A 12 16.31 49.12 -63.62
C ALA A 12 15.49 50.38 -63.91
N THR A 13 14.24 50.41 -63.42
CA THR A 13 13.48 51.62 -63.07
C THR A 13 12.38 51.27 -62.05
N GLN A 14 12.43 51.85 -60.85
CA GLN A 14 11.23 52.25 -60.09
C GLN A 14 10.85 53.68 -60.54
N PRO A 15 9.68 54.27 -60.21
CA PRO A 15 8.54 53.80 -59.41
C PRO A 15 7.15 54.04 -60.08
N GLU A 16 6.08 53.80 -59.31
CA GLU A 16 4.69 54.32 -59.42
C GLU A 16 3.56 53.34 -59.82
N GLY A 17 2.65 53.13 -58.85
CA GLY A 17 1.22 53.41 -59.08
C GLY A 17 0.23 52.23 -59.06
N ARG A 18 -0.76 52.35 -58.14
CA ARG A 18 -2.08 51.64 -58.03
C ARG A 18 -2.03 50.25 -57.39
N GLY A 19 -2.54 50.08 -56.16
CA GLY A 19 -3.97 49.88 -55.84
C GLY A 19 -4.24 48.36 -55.94
N GLU A 20 -4.65 47.61 -54.92
CA GLU A 20 -5.84 47.76 -54.10
C GLU A 20 -5.68 46.93 -52.80
N GLU A 21 -5.86 47.57 -51.63
CA GLU A 21 -6.20 46.85 -50.41
C GLU A 21 -7.66 46.42 -50.51
N ALA A 22 -7.89 45.14 -50.77
CA ALA A 22 -9.21 44.53 -50.65
C ALA A 22 -9.63 44.54 -49.18
N SER A 23 -10.29 45.63 -48.79
CA SER A 23 -11.02 45.78 -47.54
C SER A 23 -12.07 44.67 -47.46
N ARG A 24 -11.80 43.61 -46.69
CA ARG A 24 -12.83 42.66 -46.27
C ARG A 24 -13.79 43.43 -45.35
N GLN A 25 -14.91 43.87 -45.91
CA GLN A 25 -16.03 44.38 -45.14
C GLN A 25 -16.53 43.28 -44.19
N GLN A 26 -16.22 43.41 -42.89
CA GLN A 26 -16.91 42.66 -41.85
C GLN A 26 -18.30 43.28 -41.69
N LEU A 27 -19.34 42.54 -42.10
CA LEU A 27 -20.72 42.86 -41.75
C LEU A 27 -20.86 42.91 -40.21
N PRO A 28 -21.52 43.93 -39.64
CA PRO A 28 -21.71 44.00 -38.19
C PRO A 28 -22.57 42.82 -37.72
N LEU A 29 -21.99 41.99 -36.86
CA LEU A 29 -22.68 40.86 -36.24
C LEU A 29 -23.80 41.39 -35.32
N PRO A 30 -25.02 40.79 -35.33
CA PRO A 30 -26.11 41.22 -34.47
C PRO A 30 -25.71 41.11 -33.00
N GLY A 31 -26.03 42.13 -32.21
CA GLY A 31 -25.67 42.21 -30.80
C GLY A 31 -26.75 42.90 -29.97
N GLY A 32 -26.75 42.64 -28.66
CA GLY A 32 -27.73 43.14 -27.69
C GLY A 32 -27.09 43.51 -26.36
N LEU A 33 -27.92 43.72 -25.34
CA LEU A 33 -27.49 43.97 -23.97
C LEU A 33 -27.95 42.82 -23.08
N PHE A 34 -27.05 42.23 -22.29
CA PHE A 34 -27.37 41.24 -21.26
C PHE A 34 -26.84 41.75 -19.91
N GLN A 35 -27.75 41.98 -18.96
CA GLN A 35 -27.43 42.56 -17.63
C GLN A 35 -26.60 43.85 -17.67
N GLY A 36 -26.81 44.70 -18.68
CA GLY A 36 -26.08 45.97 -18.84
C GLY A 36 -24.75 45.86 -19.59
N GLU A 37 -24.31 44.65 -19.92
CA GLU A 37 -23.13 44.43 -20.77
C GLU A 37 -23.53 44.24 -22.22
N ARG A 38 -22.76 44.86 -23.13
CA ARG A 38 -22.98 44.74 -24.57
C ARG A 38 -22.43 43.41 -25.06
N VAL A 39 -23.29 42.57 -25.62
CA VAL A 39 -22.94 41.26 -26.17
C VAL A 39 -23.12 41.29 -27.68
N VAL A 40 -22.19 40.70 -28.42
CA VAL A 40 -22.22 40.57 -29.88
C VAL A 40 -22.12 39.11 -30.25
N LEU A 41 -22.90 38.66 -31.22
CA LEU A 41 -22.89 37.28 -31.68
C LEU A 41 -21.58 36.99 -32.40
N ALA A 42 -20.64 36.27 -31.78
CA ALA A 42 -19.40 35.87 -32.43
C ALA A 42 -19.67 34.67 -33.38
N SER A 43 -19.01 34.64 -34.54
CA SER A 43 -19.10 33.49 -35.44
C SER A 43 -18.49 32.26 -34.77
N ALA A 44 -19.23 31.13 -34.75
CA ALA A 44 -18.89 29.87 -34.09
C ALA A 44 -17.68 29.11 -34.68
N SER A 45 -16.82 29.79 -35.44
CA SER A 45 -15.71 29.19 -36.20
C SER A 45 -14.59 28.63 -35.32
N GLN A 46 -14.58 28.96 -34.03
CA GLN A 46 -13.57 28.53 -33.05
C GLN A 46 -14.28 28.25 -31.73
N SER A 47 -14.62 26.98 -31.49
CA SER A 47 -15.08 26.53 -30.19
C SER A 47 -13.91 26.60 -29.20
N LEU A 48 -14.13 27.17 -28.02
CA LEU A 48 -13.16 27.13 -26.92
C LEU A 48 -12.83 25.69 -26.50
N ALA A 49 -13.77 24.75 -26.70
CA ALA A 49 -13.54 23.32 -26.45
C ALA A 49 -12.53 22.75 -27.45
N ASP A 50 -12.67 23.06 -28.75
CA ASP A 50 -11.75 22.59 -29.79
C ASP A 50 -10.34 23.16 -29.57
N ALA A 51 -10.22 24.44 -29.20
CA ALA A 51 -8.94 25.06 -28.86
C ALA A 51 -8.30 24.45 -27.59
N ALA A 52 -9.10 24.07 -26.60
CA ALA A 52 -8.62 23.38 -25.40
C ALA A 52 -8.20 21.93 -25.70
N GLU A 53 -8.93 21.24 -26.58
CA GLU A 53 -8.57 19.91 -27.08
C GLU A 53 -7.25 19.97 -27.86
N GLU A 54 -7.04 20.93 -28.77
CA GLU A 54 -5.77 21.12 -29.50
C GLU A 54 -4.56 21.33 -28.59
N LEU A 55 -4.72 22.07 -27.47
CA LEU A 55 -3.67 22.21 -26.46
C LEU A 55 -3.45 20.92 -25.64
N THR A 56 -4.50 20.11 -25.48
CA THR A 56 -4.48 18.86 -24.71
C THR A 56 -4.11 17.64 -25.57
N PHE A 57 -4.10 17.76 -26.91
CA PHE A 57 -3.72 16.69 -27.83
C PHE A 57 -2.28 16.20 -27.60
N VAL A 58 -1.38 17.08 -27.13
CA VAL A 58 -0.01 16.72 -26.72
C VAL A 58 0.00 15.70 -25.56
N PHE A 59 -1.08 15.58 -24.80
CA PHE A 59 -1.26 14.59 -23.72
C PHE A 59 -2.25 13.46 -24.05
N SER A 60 -2.97 13.54 -25.18
CA SER A 60 -4.14 12.69 -25.50
C SER A 60 -3.80 11.39 -26.25
N GLU A 61 -2.56 11.20 -26.73
CA GLU A 61 -2.14 9.95 -27.39
C GLU A 61 -1.98 8.74 -26.42
N ARG A 62 -2.47 8.84 -25.17
CA ARG A 62 -2.53 7.69 -24.27
C ARG A 62 -3.71 6.80 -24.66
N SER A 63 -3.41 5.71 -25.38
CA SER A 63 -4.34 4.63 -25.66
C SER A 63 -5.17 4.26 -24.43
N GLU A 64 -6.50 4.25 -24.58
CA GLU A 64 -7.41 3.89 -23.49
C GLU A 64 -7.18 2.43 -23.08
N ILE A 65 -6.79 2.22 -21.82
CA ILE A 65 -6.60 0.88 -21.27
C ILE A 65 -7.99 0.29 -20.99
N SER A 66 -8.37 -0.71 -21.79
CA SER A 66 -9.63 -1.43 -21.65
C SER A 66 -9.77 -2.07 -20.26
N LEU A 67 -11.01 -2.14 -19.75
CA LEU A 67 -11.31 -2.73 -18.44
C LEU A 67 -10.83 -4.18 -18.31
N ALA A 68 -10.81 -4.94 -19.41
CA ALA A 68 -10.29 -6.31 -19.45
C ALA A 68 -8.78 -6.43 -19.18
N LYS A 69 -8.02 -5.34 -19.38
CA LYS A 69 -6.59 -5.27 -19.05
C LYS A 69 -6.34 -4.75 -17.63
N ARG A 70 -7.40 -4.35 -16.91
CA ARG A 70 -7.31 -3.92 -15.51
C ARG A 70 -7.56 -5.12 -14.60
N LYS A 71 -6.80 -5.23 -13.52
CA LYS A 71 -7.07 -6.20 -12.45
C LYS A 71 -8.34 -5.76 -11.74
N LEU A 72 -9.49 -6.31 -12.13
CA LEU A 72 -10.75 -6.09 -11.45
C LEU A 72 -10.86 -7.09 -10.28
N SER A 73 -10.83 -6.56 -9.06
CA SER A 73 -11.17 -7.31 -7.86
C SER A 73 -12.52 -6.82 -7.37
N ASP A 74 -13.40 -7.74 -6.98
CA ASP A 74 -14.62 -7.37 -6.25
C ASP A 74 -14.22 -6.99 -4.82
N SER A 75 -14.10 -5.68 -4.56
CA SER A 75 -13.69 -5.15 -3.25
C SER A 75 -14.65 -5.57 -2.14
N HIS A 76 -15.96 -5.65 -2.40
CA HIS A 76 -16.94 -6.04 -1.39
C HIS A 76 -16.81 -7.53 -1.02
N ALA A 77 -16.67 -8.40 -2.01
CA ALA A 77 -16.40 -9.82 -1.76
C ALA A 77 -15.10 -10.02 -0.97
N ARG A 78 -14.05 -9.27 -1.33
CA ARG A 78 -12.75 -9.33 -0.65
C ARG A 78 -12.80 -8.84 0.80
N ILE A 79 -13.48 -7.72 1.06
CA ILE A 79 -13.71 -7.22 2.43
C ILE A 79 -14.45 -8.28 3.26
N SER A 80 -15.51 -8.86 2.70
CA SER A 80 -16.33 -9.87 3.39
C SER A 80 -15.53 -11.13 3.75
N GLU A 81 -14.70 -11.62 2.83
CA GLU A 81 -13.81 -12.77 3.08
C GLU A 81 -12.83 -12.47 4.22
N ILE A 82 -12.17 -11.31 4.18
CA ILE A 82 -11.20 -10.92 5.21
C ILE A 82 -11.90 -10.71 6.56
N GLU A 83 -13.07 -10.06 6.58
CA GLU A 83 -13.85 -9.84 7.80
C GLU A 83 -14.25 -11.16 8.47
N ALA A 84 -14.69 -12.16 7.68
CA ALA A 84 -15.01 -13.48 8.21
C ALA A 84 -13.78 -14.13 8.86
N LEU A 85 -12.64 -14.14 8.17
CA LEU A 85 -11.40 -14.70 8.70
C LEU A 85 -10.91 -13.97 9.96
N VAL A 86 -10.95 -12.64 9.97
CA VAL A 86 -10.54 -11.82 11.13
C VAL A 86 -11.45 -12.07 12.32
N GLY A 87 -12.77 -12.12 12.11
CA GLY A 87 -13.75 -12.44 13.16
C GLY A 87 -13.48 -13.80 13.79
N ASP A 88 -13.26 -14.83 12.97
CA ASP A 88 -12.96 -16.19 13.42
C ASP A 88 -11.72 -16.29 14.34
N TYR A 89 -10.75 -15.39 14.18
CA TYR A 89 -9.54 -15.36 15.02
C TYR A 89 -9.68 -14.44 16.24
N LEU A 90 -10.20 -13.22 16.07
CA LEU A 90 -10.21 -12.22 17.13
C LEU A 90 -11.35 -12.41 18.13
N ASP A 91 -12.45 -13.06 17.75
CA ASP A 91 -13.53 -13.43 18.68
C ASP A 91 -13.05 -14.46 19.73
N LYS A 92 -12.05 -15.27 19.38
CA LYS A 92 -11.42 -16.25 20.29
C LYS A 92 -10.46 -15.60 21.28
N VAL A 93 -10.12 -14.33 21.08
CA VAL A 93 -9.20 -13.57 21.92
C VAL A 93 -9.97 -12.39 22.53
N PRO A 94 -10.83 -12.61 23.55
CA PRO A 94 -11.54 -11.52 24.20
C PRO A 94 -10.57 -10.67 25.02
N GLU A 95 -10.41 -9.40 24.61
CA GLU A 95 -9.60 -8.41 25.32
C GLU A 95 -10.46 -7.19 25.66
N LEU A 96 -10.64 -6.93 26.97
CA LEU A 96 -11.52 -5.86 27.46
C LEU A 96 -11.01 -4.49 27.03
N GLU A 97 -9.69 -4.30 27.04
CA GLU A 97 -9.06 -3.05 26.60
C GLU A 97 -9.35 -2.77 25.11
N ARG A 98 -9.33 -3.82 24.27
CA ARG A 98 -9.65 -3.72 22.84
C ARG A 98 -11.09 -3.26 22.64
N GLN A 99 -12.03 -3.86 23.36
CA GLN A 99 -13.45 -3.48 23.27
C GLN A 99 -13.68 -2.01 23.66
N GLN A 100 -12.95 -1.53 24.67
CA GLN A 100 -13.02 -0.13 25.08
C GLN A 100 -12.45 0.82 24.02
N LYS A 101 -11.27 0.50 23.46
CA LYS A 101 -10.67 1.26 22.34
C LYS A 101 -11.58 1.33 21.13
N ILE A 102 -12.24 0.23 20.78
CA ILE A 102 -13.21 0.20 19.67
C ILE A 102 -14.37 1.17 19.96
N LYS A 103 -14.94 1.17 21.17
CA LYS A 103 -16.02 2.09 21.54
C LYS A 103 -15.59 3.56 21.41
N GLU A 104 -14.39 3.90 21.86
CA GLU A 104 -13.83 5.24 21.74
C GLU A 104 -13.66 5.64 20.28
N MET A 105 -13.18 4.72 19.43
CA MET A 105 -13.07 4.95 18.00
C MET A 105 -14.44 5.19 17.35
N VAL A 106 -15.46 4.38 17.69
CA VAL A 106 -16.82 4.58 17.19
C VAL A 106 -17.35 5.96 17.59
N SER A 107 -17.10 6.39 18.83
CA SER A 107 -17.47 7.73 19.28
C SER A 107 -16.73 8.83 18.51
N HIS A 108 -15.44 8.65 18.23
CA HIS A 108 -14.66 9.61 17.44
C HIS A 108 -15.18 9.71 16.00
N LEU A 109 -15.44 8.58 15.34
CA LEU A 109 -16.00 8.53 14.00
C LEU A 109 -17.42 9.11 13.93
N GLY A 110 -18.24 8.81 14.94
CA GLY A 110 -19.60 9.34 15.07
C GLY A 110 -19.66 10.85 15.31
N SER A 111 -18.54 11.50 15.67
CA SER A 111 -18.47 12.95 15.81
C SER A 111 -18.42 13.71 14.47
N GLY A 112 -18.18 13.00 13.34
CA GLY A 112 -18.13 13.59 12.01
C GLY A 112 -16.92 14.51 11.75
N ARG A 113 -15.90 14.50 12.62
CA ARG A 113 -14.73 15.39 12.51
C ARG A 113 -13.75 15.04 11.40
N LEU A 114 -13.77 13.79 10.93
CA LEU A 114 -12.90 13.33 9.85
C LEU A 114 -13.56 13.64 8.50
N ALA A 115 -12.92 14.51 7.73
CA ALA A 115 -13.49 15.07 6.50
C ALA A 115 -13.11 14.26 5.24
N ASN A 116 -12.05 13.45 5.29
CA ASN A 116 -11.56 12.71 4.14
C ASN A 116 -10.83 11.41 4.51
N LEU A 117 -10.55 10.59 3.50
CA LEU A 117 -9.90 9.28 3.64
C LEU A 117 -8.49 9.37 4.24
N SER A 118 -7.69 10.35 3.83
CA SER A 118 -6.32 10.50 4.34
C SER A 118 -6.28 10.78 5.84
N GLN A 119 -7.21 11.61 6.34
CA GLN A 119 -7.35 11.86 7.78
C GLN A 119 -7.79 10.61 8.54
N LEU A 120 -8.67 9.80 7.95
CA LEU A 120 -9.08 8.52 8.54
C LEU A 120 -7.91 7.54 8.61
N LEU A 121 -7.13 7.40 7.54
CA LEU A 121 -5.96 6.50 7.54
C LEU A 121 -4.90 6.95 8.56
N ALA A 122 -4.59 8.24 8.62
CA ALA A 122 -3.66 8.78 9.63
C ALA A 122 -4.17 8.56 11.06
N TYR A 123 -5.48 8.68 11.28
CA TYR A 123 -6.09 8.35 12.57
C TYR A 123 -5.92 6.85 12.91
N LEU A 124 -6.11 5.95 11.95
CA LEU A 124 -5.94 4.50 12.17
C LEU A 124 -4.50 4.13 12.53
N GLU A 125 -3.51 4.76 11.90
CA GLU A 125 -2.10 4.59 12.26
C GLU A 125 -1.81 5.00 13.70
N SER A 126 -2.44 6.09 14.18
CA SER A 126 -2.33 6.51 15.58
C SER A 126 -3.12 5.62 16.56
N TYR A 127 -4.16 4.95 16.08
CA TYR A 127 -5.04 4.09 16.88
C TYR A 127 -4.38 2.75 17.23
N SER A 128 -3.75 2.10 16.25
CA SER A 128 -2.99 0.87 16.45
C SER A 128 -1.90 0.73 15.39
N GLY A 129 -0.73 0.19 15.78
CA GLY A 129 0.29 -0.22 14.84
C GLY A 129 -0.05 -1.51 14.08
N GLU A 130 -1.09 -2.24 14.50
CA GLU A 130 -1.49 -3.50 13.90
C GLU A 130 -2.66 -3.32 12.92
N VAL A 131 -2.42 -3.60 11.64
CA VAL A 131 -3.42 -3.45 10.58
C VAL A 131 -4.65 -4.33 10.78
N SER A 132 -4.50 -5.52 11.39
CA SER A 132 -5.65 -6.38 11.67
C SER A 132 -6.61 -5.75 12.70
N GLU A 133 -6.08 -5.03 13.68
CA GLU A 133 -6.87 -4.32 14.69
C GLU A 133 -7.55 -3.08 14.09
N GLN A 134 -6.85 -2.35 13.22
CA GLN A 134 -7.43 -1.23 12.47
C GLN A 134 -8.63 -1.69 11.62
N PHE A 135 -8.47 -2.81 10.90
CA PHE A 135 -9.52 -3.39 10.06
C PHE A 135 -10.72 -3.88 10.88
N GLU A 136 -10.49 -4.64 11.96
CA GLU A 136 -11.56 -5.09 12.88
C GLU A 136 -12.34 -3.89 13.42
N ALA A 137 -11.63 -2.87 13.89
CA ALA A 137 -12.26 -1.68 14.47
C ALA A 137 -13.14 -0.97 13.43
N LEU A 138 -12.69 -0.84 12.16
CA LEU A 138 -13.50 -0.25 11.08
C LEU A 138 -14.76 -1.09 10.78
N CYS A 139 -14.65 -2.41 10.74
CA CYS A 139 -15.80 -3.31 10.58
C CYS A 139 -16.84 -3.11 11.70
N GLN A 140 -16.38 -2.97 12.94
CA GLN A 140 -17.26 -2.70 14.08
C GLN A 140 -17.86 -1.29 14.05
N ALA A 141 -17.08 -0.29 13.65
CA ALA A 141 -17.57 1.08 13.50
C ALA A 141 -18.63 1.19 12.39
N ARG A 142 -18.43 0.52 11.26
CA ARG A 142 -19.44 0.41 10.22
C ARG A 142 -20.74 -0.18 10.76
N LYS A 143 -20.66 -1.30 11.49
CA LYS A 143 -21.84 -1.95 12.11
C LYS A 143 -22.54 -1.02 13.11
N ALA A 144 -21.78 -0.31 13.95
CA ALA A 144 -22.32 0.55 14.99
C ALA A 144 -22.96 1.86 14.47
N LEU A 145 -22.46 2.37 13.35
CA LEU A 145 -22.97 3.59 12.70
C LEU A 145 -24.00 3.30 11.60
N ALA A 146 -24.21 2.03 11.25
CA ALA A 146 -25.22 1.62 10.27
C ALA A 146 -26.62 2.09 10.69
N GLY A 147 -27.43 2.48 9.69
CA GLY A 147 -28.81 2.93 9.91
C GLY A 147 -28.97 4.37 10.40
N ARG A 148 -27.88 5.14 10.48
CA ARG A 148 -27.88 6.58 10.80
C ARG A 148 -27.66 7.42 9.54
N PRO A 149 -28.72 8.03 8.95
CA PRO A 149 -28.60 8.80 7.70
C PRO A 149 -27.58 9.94 7.77
N GLU A 150 -27.47 10.58 8.94
CA GLU A 150 -26.52 11.66 9.21
C GLU A 150 -25.04 11.21 9.15
N MET A 151 -24.78 9.91 9.28
CA MET A 151 -23.44 9.33 9.24
C MET A 151 -23.06 8.80 7.85
N GLN A 152 -23.89 9.00 6.82
CA GLN A 152 -23.64 8.43 5.49
C GLN A 152 -22.28 8.85 4.90
N GLY A 153 -21.86 10.10 5.13
CA GLY A 153 -20.53 10.57 4.73
C GLY A 153 -19.40 9.78 5.40
N THR A 154 -19.48 9.59 6.72
CA THR A 154 -18.51 8.79 7.49
C THR A 154 -18.54 7.32 7.08
N LEU A 155 -19.71 6.73 6.85
CA LEU A 155 -19.86 5.35 6.37
C LEU A 155 -19.19 5.15 5.01
N ASN A 156 -19.34 6.10 4.08
CA ASN A 156 -18.66 6.07 2.78
C ASN A 156 -17.13 6.15 2.92
N LEU A 157 -16.61 6.90 3.90
CA LEU A 157 -15.17 6.95 4.19
C LEU A 157 -14.68 5.64 4.79
N ILE A 158 -15.44 5.02 5.69
CA ILE A 158 -15.13 3.72 6.29
C ILE A 158 -15.07 2.63 5.20
N GLU A 159 -16.04 2.60 4.29
CA GLU A 159 -16.04 1.64 3.16
C GLU A 159 -14.83 1.82 2.25
N GLN A 160 -14.45 3.06 1.93
CA GLN A 160 -13.22 3.33 1.15
C GLN A 160 -11.95 2.86 1.88
N ALA A 161 -11.86 3.09 3.20
CA ALA A 161 -10.73 2.64 3.99
C ALA A 161 -10.67 1.10 4.06
N LEU A 162 -11.80 0.43 4.29
CA LEU A 162 -11.89 -1.04 4.28
C LEU A 162 -11.48 -1.62 2.93
N ALA A 163 -11.95 -1.05 1.81
CA ALA A 163 -11.57 -1.48 0.48
C ALA A 163 -10.07 -1.34 0.23
N LYS A 164 -9.49 -0.18 0.59
CA LYS A 164 -8.05 0.08 0.44
C LYS A 164 -7.23 -0.91 1.27
N LEU A 165 -7.57 -1.11 2.54
CA LEU A 165 -6.88 -2.06 3.42
C LEU A 165 -7.01 -3.51 2.91
N ALA A 166 -8.18 -3.91 2.43
CA ALA A 166 -8.41 -5.25 1.89
C ALA A 166 -7.60 -5.53 0.61
N GLU A 167 -7.50 -4.55 -0.29
CA GLU A 167 -6.71 -4.67 -1.52
C GLU A 167 -5.20 -4.63 -1.27
N GLU A 168 -4.73 -3.70 -0.45
CA GLU A 168 -3.29 -3.45 -0.27
C GLU A 168 -2.67 -4.37 0.79
N GLN A 169 -3.43 -4.70 1.83
CA GLN A 169 -2.91 -5.33 3.06
C GLN A 169 -3.70 -6.56 3.51
N GLY A 170 -4.57 -7.12 2.65
CA GLY A 170 -5.44 -8.24 3.01
C GLY A 170 -4.72 -9.45 3.62
N ALA A 171 -3.55 -9.83 3.10
CA ALA A 171 -2.76 -10.92 3.68
C ALA A 171 -2.19 -10.56 5.07
N ALA A 172 -1.73 -9.32 5.25
CA ALA A 172 -1.20 -8.84 6.53
C ALA A 172 -2.28 -8.77 7.62
N ILE A 173 -3.51 -8.37 7.25
CA ILE A 173 -4.68 -8.34 8.13
C ILE A 173 -5.01 -9.74 8.64
N VAL A 174 -5.13 -10.72 7.74
CA VAL A 174 -5.48 -12.09 8.13
C VAL A 174 -4.38 -12.72 8.99
N LEU A 175 -3.10 -12.55 8.61
CA LEU A 175 -1.98 -13.09 9.37
C LEU A 175 -1.84 -12.45 10.75
N GLY A 176 -2.03 -11.12 10.85
CA GLY A 176 -2.03 -10.39 12.12
C GLY A 176 -3.13 -10.85 13.06
N ALA A 177 -4.36 -11.02 12.55
CA ALA A 177 -5.49 -11.53 13.32
C ALA A 177 -5.21 -12.95 13.82
N ARG A 178 -4.74 -13.83 12.94
CA ARG A 178 -4.43 -15.23 13.25
C ARG A 178 -3.39 -15.36 14.36
N ILE A 179 -2.28 -14.65 14.25
CA ILE A 179 -1.16 -14.81 15.19
C ILE A 179 -1.37 -14.05 16.50
N THR A 180 -2.40 -13.19 16.60
CA THR A 180 -2.65 -12.37 17.80
C THR A 180 -2.77 -13.19 19.08
N GLY A 181 -3.57 -14.26 19.08
CA GLY A 181 -3.73 -15.11 20.27
C GLY A 181 -2.40 -15.74 20.72
N PRO A 182 -1.72 -16.51 19.86
CA PRO A 182 -0.40 -17.06 20.17
C PRO A 182 0.65 -16.01 20.58
N ALA A 183 0.66 -14.84 19.94
CA ALA A 183 1.60 -13.77 20.26
C ALA A 183 1.33 -13.16 21.63
N GLN A 184 0.06 -12.99 22.03
CA GLN A 184 -0.30 -12.55 23.37
C GLN A 184 0.09 -13.57 24.44
N GLU A 185 -0.14 -14.85 24.19
CA GLU A 185 0.28 -15.92 25.10
C GLU A 185 1.80 -15.92 25.30
N ALA A 186 2.57 -15.89 24.20
CA ALA A 186 4.02 -15.84 24.27
C ALA A 186 4.55 -14.55 24.92
N ALA A 187 3.90 -13.40 24.70
CA ALA A 187 4.24 -12.16 25.38
C ALA A 187 4.00 -12.23 26.91
N ARG A 188 2.90 -12.87 27.34
CA ARG A 188 2.63 -13.12 28.77
C ARG A 188 3.67 -14.04 29.42
N GLU A 189 4.25 -14.95 28.64
CA GLU A 189 5.39 -15.80 29.05
C GLU A 189 6.74 -15.05 29.03
N GLY A 190 6.75 -13.76 28.69
CA GLY A 190 7.93 -12.90 28.70
C GLY A 190 8.84 -13.06 27.49
N LEU A 191 8.31 -13.55 26.35
CA LEU A 191 9.11 -13.72 25.13
C LEU A 191 9.48 -12.40 24.45
N GLY A 192 8.65 -11.36 24.60
CA GLY A 192 8.83 -10.06 23.97
C GLY A 192 7.51 -9.31 23.84
N HIS A 193 7.51 -8.20 23.12
CA HIS A 193 6.27 -7.48 22.82
C HIS A 193 5.42 -8.22 21.78
N VAL A 194 4.10 -8.14 21.92
CA VAL A 194 3.14 -8.78 21.02
C VAL A 194 3.36 -8.35 19.58
N GLN A 195 3.66 -7.07 19.33
CA GLN A 195 3.85 -6.55 17.98
C GLN A 195 5.09 -7.14 17.31
N ASP A 196 6.21 -7.25 18.04
CA ASP A 196 7.44 -7.85 17.49
C ASP A 196 7.21 -9.30 17.06
N LEU A 197 6.42 -10.05 17.83
CA LEU A 197 6.06 -11.45 17.54
C LEU A 197 5.14 -11.55 16.31
N ARG A 198 4.13 -10.66 16.20
CA ARG A 198 3.24 -10.58 15.04
C ARG A 198 4.04 -10.26 13.78
N ASP A 199 4.89 -9.24 13.84
CA ASP A 199 5.70 -8.79 12.71
C ASP A 199 6.69 -9.87 12.28
N LEU A 200 7.38 -10.52 13.22
CA LEU A 200 8.32 -11.60 12.89
C LEU A 200 7.61 -12.74 12.13
N TYR A 201 6.44 -13.16 12.62
CA TYR A 201 5.66 -14.20 11.96
C TYR A 201 5.16 -13.75 10.58
N ARG A 202 4.62 -12.53 10.48
CA ARG A 202 4.12 -11.96 9.22
C ARG A 202 5.24 -11.84 8.18
N ASP A 203 6.40 -11.33 8.56
CA ASP A 203 7.58 -11.21 7.69
C ASP A 203 8.04 -12.58 7.19
N ALA A 204 8.06 -13.59 8.09
CA ALA A 204 8.45 -14.94 7.72
C ALA A 204 7.44 -15.65 6.81
N VAL A 205 6.15 -15.34 6.89
CA VAL A 205 5.14 -15.96 6.01
C VAL A 205 5.05 -15.24 4.66
N GLN A 206 5.19 -13.91 4.63
CA GLN A 206 4.99 -13.12 3.41
C GLN A 206 6.27 -12.89 2.59
N ASP A 207 7.36 -12.48 3.22
CA ASP A 207 8.62 -12.08 2.56
C ASP A 207 9.83 -12.78 3.19
N TYR A 208 9.78 -14.11 3.30
CA TYR A 208 10.92 -14.85 3.84
C TYR A 208 12.15 -14.74 2.94
N ARG A 209 13.22 -14.18 3.49
CA ARG A 209 14.49 -13.97 2.77
C ARG A 209 15.47 -15.12 2.93
N SER A 210 15.95 -15.32 4.16
CA SER A 210 16.99 -16.32 4.45
C SER A 210 17.13 -16.61 5.95
N LEU A 211 17.75 -17.75 6.26
CA LEU A 211 18.16 -18.15 7.60
C LEU A 211 18.98 -17.05 8.32
N SER A 212 19.94 -16.45 7.62
CA SER A 212 20.82 -15.42 8.19
C SER A 212 20.09 -14.12 8.50
N THR A 213 19.07 -13.78 7.70
CA THR A 213 18.21 -12.61 7.95
C THR A 213 17.31 -12.88 9.14
N ALA A 214 16.67 -14.05 9.19
CA ALA A 214 15.83 -14.45 10.33
C ALA A 214 16.61 -14.48 11.65
N TRP A 215 17.85 -14.98 11.67
CA TRP A 215 18.70 -14.92 12.86
C TRP A 215 18.93 -13.48 13.33
N ARG A 216 19.27 -12.57 12.41
CA ARG A 216 19.53 -11.16 12.72
C ARG A 216 18.28 -10.46 13.22
N ASP A 217 17.13 -10.73 12.60
CA ASP A 217 15.85 -10.12 12.96
C ASP A 217 15.37 -10.58 14.35
N ILE A 218 15.54 -11.86 14.66
CA ILE A 218 15.24 -12.38 16.00
C ILE A 218 16.15 -11.71 17.03
N HIS A 219 17.44 -11.59 16.73
CA HIS A 219 18.40 -10.98 17.65
C HIS A 219 18.15 -9.49 17.87
N SER A 220 17.79 -8.75 16.82
CA SER A 220 17.55 -7.30 16.91
C SER A 220 16.28 -6.96 17.69
N ARG A 221 15.22 -7.77 17.54
CA ARG A 221 13.92 -7.53 18.19
C ARG A 221 13.83 -8.08 19.61
N PHE A 222 14.40 -9.26 19.86
CA PHE A 222 14.22 -10.00 21.12
C PHE A 222 15.49 -10.09 21.97
N GLY A 223 16.62 -9.66 21.44
CA GLY A 223 17.90 -9.64 22.13
C GLY A 223 18.59 -11.00 22.27
N ASN A 224 19.70 -10.97 23.00
CA ASN A 224 20.54 -12.14 23.25
C ASN A 224 19.80 -13.19 24.11
N GLY A 225 19.76 -14.44 23.65
CA GLY A 225 19.22 -15.58 24.41
C GLY A 225 17.73 -15.89 24.16
N ALA A 226 17.00 -15.08 23.40
CA ALA A 226 15.61 -15.35 23.05
C ALA A 226 15.44 -16.37 21.91
N LEU A 227 16.52 -16.70 21.19
CA LEU A 227 16.48 -17.48 19.94
C LEU A 227 15.74 -18.81 20.07
N GLU A 228 15.99 -19.58 21.13
CA GLU A 228 15.30 -20.87 21.33
C GLU A 228 13.79 -20.69 21.54
N LYS A 229 13.38 -19.75 22.39
CA LYS A 229 11.96 -19.52 22.67
C LYS A 229 11.25 -18.95 21.44
N VAL A 230 11.88 -18.02 20.72
CA VAL A 230 11.31 -17.39 19.52
C VAL A 230 11.17 -18.40 18.38
N THR A 231 12.20 -19.24 18.14
CA THR A 231 12.10 -20.31 17.13
C THR A 231 11.04 -21.34 17.52
N GLY A 232 10.89 -21.66 18.81
CA GLY A 232 9.80 -22.51 19.32
C GLY A 232 8.40 -21.93 19.05
N PHE A 233 8.22 -20.64 19.32
CA PHE A 233 6.98 -19.91 18.99
C PHE A 233 6.67 -19.96 17.49
N MET A 234 7.65 -19.62 16.65
CA MET A 234 7.51 -19.63 15.19
C MET A 234 7.14 -21.01 14.66
N MET A 235 7.82 -22.05 15.14
CA MET A 235 7.53 -23.43 14.74
C MET A 235 6.11 -23.84 15.13
N LYS A 236 5.66 -23.53 16.35
CA LYS A 236 4.28 -23.84 16.78
C LYS A 236 3.25 -23.16 15.87
N ALA A 237 3.48 -21.88 15.54
CA ALA A 237 2.57 -21.11 14.69
C ALA A 237 2.51 -21.64 13.24
N LEU A 238 3.67 -21.93 12.65
CA LEU A 238 3.81 -22.45 11.29
C LEU A 238 3.29 -23.89 11.14
N SER A 239 3.44 -24.72 12.18
CA SER A 239 2.89 -26.08 12.18
C SER A 239 1.37 -26.02 12.10
N ALA A 240 0.76 -25.15 12.90
CA ALA A 240 -0.68 -24.92 12.84
C ALA A 240 -1.14 -24.39 11.46
N ASP A 241 -0.28 -23.67 10.72
CA ASP A 241 -0.61 -23.25 9.34
C ASP A 241 -0.60 -24.43 8.37
N LEU A 242 0.47 -25.24 8.43
CA LEU A 242 0.63 -26.43 7.58
C LEU A 242 -0.51 -27.43 7.81
N ASP A 243 -0.90 -27.66 9.06
CA ASP A 243 -1.99 -28.57 9.42
C ASP A 243 -3.34 -28.08 8.90
N SER A 244 -3.55 -26.76 8.86
CA SER A 244 -4.82 -26.16 8.45
C SER A 244 -5.04 -26.13 6.94
N GLN A 245 -4.05 -26.50 6.12
CA GLN A 245 -4.11 -26.58 4.65
C GLN A 245 -4.77 -25.37 3.98
N GLN A 246 -4.46 -24.16 4.45
CA GLN A 246 -5.07 -22.94 3.91
C GLN A 246 -4.67 -22.74 2.45
N ARG A 247 -5.67 -22.59 1.57
CA ARG A 247 -5.49 -22.50 0.11
C ARG A 247 -4.64 -21.31 -0.36
N TRP A 248 -4.46 -20.29 0.47
CA TRP A 248 -3.78 -19.04 0.14
C TRP A 248 -2.36 -18.93 0.74
N LEU A 249 -1.94 -19.90 1.54
CA LEU A 249 -0.56 -20.02 2.02
C LEU A 249 0.21 -21.02 1.16
N ASP A 250 1.46 -20.70 0.84
CA ASP A 250 2.34 -21.59 0.08
C ASP A 250 3.01 -22.60 1.04
N PRO A 251 2.60 -23.89 1.03
CA PRO A 251 3.11 -24.87 1.98
C PRO A 251 4.61 -25.10 1.82
N VAL A 252 5.16 -24.98 0.60
CA VAL A 252 6.60 -25.16 0.35
C VAL A 252 7.40 -24.03 1.01
N LYS A 253 6.88 -22.80 0.97
CA LYS A 253 7.51 -21.68 1.71
C LYS A 253 7.44 -21.89 3.21
N LEU A 254 6.29 -22.29 3.75
CA LEU A 254 6.13 -22.54 5.18
C LEU A 254 7.07 -23.65 5.68
N GLU A 255 7.18 -24.76 4.95
CA GLU A 255 8.11 -25.85 5.25
C GLU A 255 9.57 -25.38 5.23
N ARG A 256 9.93 -24.52 4.27
CA ARG A 256 11.27 -23.91 4.23
C ARG A 256 11.57 -23.07 5.47
N VAL A 257 10.63 -22.20 5.86
CA VAL A 257 10.76 -21.37 7.07
C VAL A 257 10.88 -22.28 8.30
N MET A 258 10.04 -23.31 8.40
CA MET A 258 10.08 -24.30 9.48
C MET A 258 11.45 -24.99 9.58
N SER A 259 11.99 -25.46 8.46
CA SER A 259 13.31 -26.08 8.38
C SER A 259 14.41 -25.13 8.86
N ASP A 260 14.33 -23.86 8.47
CA ASP A 260 15.31 -22.86 8.89
C ASP A 260 15.17 -22.51 10.38
N MET A 261 13.95 -22.46 10.94
CA MET A 261 13.74 -22.29 12.39
C MET A 261 14.34 -23.46 13.19
N HIS A 262 14.22 -24.69 12.70
CA HIS A 262 14.92 -25.85 13.27
C HIS A 262 16.45 -25.67 13.24
N LYS A 263 17.02 -25.22 12.12
CA LYS A 263 18.46 -24.96 12.01
C LYS A 263 18.93 -23.88 12.98
N LEU A 264 18.16 -22.78 13.15
CA LEU A 264 18.49 -21.74 14.12
C LEU A 264 18.52 -22.28 15.55
N ARG A 265 17.58 -23.17 15.90
CA ARG A 265 17.57 -23.81 17.21
C ARG A 265 18.79 -24.69 17.44
N LEU A 266 19.23 -25.44 16.42
CA LEU A 266 20.48 -26.23 16.48
C LEU A 266 21.72 -25.33 16.58
N LEU A 267 21.76 -24.20 15.87
CA LEU A 267 22.86 -23.24 15.99
C LEU A 267 22.92 -22.64 17.40
N ASN A 268 21.77 -22.43 18.04
CA ASN A 268 21.73 -21.95 19.42
C ASN A 268 22.41 -22.93 20.40
N THR A 269 22.27 -24.24 20.21
CA THR A 269 22.93 -25.22 21.08
C THR A 269 24.44 -25.29 20.87
N LEU A 270 24.92 -24.90 19.68
CA LEU A 270 26.34 -24.80 19.36
C LEU A 270 26.96 -23.44 19.75
N SER A 271 26.15 -22.45 20.11
CA SER A 271 26.61 -21.08 20.41
C SER A 271 27.69 -21.04 21.49
N ALA A 272 27.54 -21.81 22.57
CA ALA A 272 28.53 -21.88 23.64
C ALA A 272 29.90 -22.39 23.17
N GLN A 273 29.94 -23.34 22.23
CA GLN A 273 31.19 -23.87 21.67
C GLN A 273 31.84 -22.86 20.72
N VAL A 274 31.02 -22.13 19.96
CA VAL A 274 31.49 -21.04 19.08
C VAL A 274 32.04 -19.88 19.90
N ASP A 275 31.37 -19.50 20.99
CA ASP A 275 31.82 -18.45 21.90
C ASP A 275 33.13 -18.84 22.59
N GLU A 276 33.26 -20.09 23.05
CA GLU A 276 34.50 -20.61 23.63
C GLU A 276 35.66 -20.56 22.62
N LEU A 277 35.42 -20.99 21.38
CA LEU A 277 36.41 -20.89 20.30
C LEU A 277 36.77 -19.45 19.99
N TRP A 278 35.77 -18.56 19.90
CA TRP A 278 35.97 -17.14 19.62
C TRP A 278 36.79 -16.46 20.72
N GLN A 279 36.49 -16.71 22.00
CA GLN A 279 37.29 -16.17 23.10
C GLN A 279 38.73 -16.70 23.03
N ARG A 280 38.95 -17.99 22.77
CA ARG A 280 40.30 -18.55 22.60
C ARG A 280 41.09 -17.91 21.46
N VAL A 281 40.44 -17.61 20.34
CA VAL A 281 41.05 -16.92 19.20
C VAL A 281 41.32 -15.44 19.52
N LYS A 282 40.37 -14.76 20.17
CA LYS A 282 40.43 -13.33 20.52
C LYS A 282 41.44 -13.05 21.63
N GLU A 283 41.52 -13.91 22.65
CA GLU A 283 42.45 -13.82 23.78
C GLU A 283 43.88 -14.24 23.41
N GLY A 284 44.08 -14.73 22.17
CA GLY A 284 45.42 -15.03 21.66
C GLY A 284 46.13 -16.14 22.43
N THR A 285 45.40 -17.02 23.13
CA THR A 285 45.97 -18.25 23.70
C THR A 285 46.26 -19.26 22.58
N ALA A 286 47.21 -18.92 21.72
CA ALA A 286 47.79 -19.77 20.71
C ALA A 286 48.66 -20.85 21.39
N HIS A 287 48.02 -21.78 22.09
CA HIS A 287 48.65 -23.07 22.37
C HIS A 287 48.28 -24.01 21.23
N GLY A 288 49.00 -23.91 20.10
CA GLY A 288 49.11 -25.07 19.20
C GLY A 288 48.79 -24.91 17.71
N ILE A 289 48.77 -23.72 17.11
CA ILE A 289 48.94 -23.63 15.65
C ILE A 289 50.42 -23.37 15.37
N ARG A 290 51.21 -24.47 15.34
CA ARG A 290 52.50 -24.43 14.65
C ARG A 290 52.20 -24.32 13.16
N ALA A 291 52.72 -23.27 12.54
CA ALA A 291 52.80 -23.21 11.09
C ALA A 291 53.56 -24.44 10.59
N PHE A 292 52.92 -25.20 9.71
CA PHE A 292 53.57 -26.08 8.76
C PHE A 292 53.34 -25.49 7.37
#